data_AF-A0A9F2RCJ1-F1
#
_entry.id   AF-A0A9F2RCJ1-F1
#
_cell.length_a   1.000
_cell.length_b   1.000
_cell.length_c   1.000
_cell.angle_alpha   90.00
_cell.angle_beta   90.00
_cell.angle_gamma   90.00
#
_symmetry.space_group_name_H-M   'P 1'
#
loop_
_entity.id
_entity.type
_entity.pdbx_description
1 polymer ?
#
loop_
_entity_poly.entity_id
_entity_poly.type
_entity_poly.pdbx_seq_one_letter_code
_entity_poly.pdbx_strand_id
1 'polypeptide(L)'
;AFKRELKTKEPVILNALETARMFVSEQPLEGLEKFYQEPRELSPGERAQNVTQLLKRQTGEVKTEWDKLNLQSADWQKKIDEALERLQELHEAMDDLDLKLHQAETVHRSWQPVGDLLIDTLQDHLEKLKVYQAEIAPLKENVNNMNDLAHQFTTSEIPLSPYTLNRLEDLNGRWKLLQ
;
A
#
# COMPACT_ATOMS: atom_id res chain seq x y z
N ALA A 1 -6.76 5.85 -5.77
CA ALA A 1 -7.58 7.00 -6.18
C ALA A 1 -6.72 8.24 -6.47
N PHE A 2 -5.90 8.69 -5.51
CA PHE A 2 -5.04 9.88 -5.61
C PHE A 2 -4.12 9.95 -6.84
N LYS A 3 -3.35 8.90 -7.16
CA LYS A 3 -2.47 8.89 -8.36
C LYS A 3 -3.24 8.99 -9.69
N ARG A 4 -4.48 8.50 -9.70
CA ARG A 4 -5.39 8.58 -10.86
C ARG A 4 -5.92 10.01 -11.02
N GLU A 5 -6.26 10.68 -9.92
CA GLU A 5 -6.55 12.12 -9.90
C GLU A 5 -5.34 12.98 -10.26
N LEU A 6 -4.14 12.65 -9.75
CA LEU A 6 -2.90 13.36 -10.07
C LEU A 6 -2.61 13.33 -11.56
N LYS A 7 -2.68 12.14 -12.19
CA LYS A 7 -2.58 11.99 -13.65
C LYS A 7 -3.65 12.75 -14.44
N THR A 8 -4.84 12.93 -13.85
CA THR A 8 -5.92 13.69 -14.49
C THR A 8 -5.68 15.20 -14.41
N LYS A 9 -5.00 15.68 -13.36
CA LYS A 9 -4.66 17.09 -13.15
C LYS A 9 -3.35 17.51 -13.82
N GLU A 10 -2.43 16.56 -14.02
CA GLU A 10 -1.13 16.74 -14.69
C GLU A 10 -1.21 17.50 -16.03
N PRO A 11 -2.07 17.15 -17.00
CA PRO A 11 -2.14 17.88 -18.27
C PRO A 11 -2.66 19.33 -18.10
N VAL A 12 -3.55 19.56 -17.13
CA VAL A 12 -4.10 20.90 -16.86
C VAL A 12 -3.02 21.80 -16.25
N ILE A 13 -2.21 21.25 -15.35
CA ILE A 13 -1.13 21.97 -14.67
C ILE A 13 0.00 22.27 -15.66
N LEU A 14 0.40 21.30 -16.48
CA LEU A 14 1.39 21.51 -17.54
C LEU A 14 0.92 22.56 -18.55
N ASN A 15 -0.35 22.52 -18.97
CA ASN A 15 -0.90 23.51 -19.90
C ASN A 15 -0.99 24.92 -19.28
N ALA A 16 -1.34 25.03 -18.01
CA ALA A 16 -1.35 26.33 -17.31
C ALA A 16 0.06 26.92 -17.18
N LEU A 17 1.06 26.08 -16.86
CA LEU A 17 2.47 26.46 -16.82
C LEU A 17 3.00 26.86 -18.20
N GLU A 18 2.62 26.14 -19.25
CA GLU A 18 2.97 26.44 -20.64
C GLU A 18 2.35 27.77 -21.09
N THR A 19 1.07 27.99 -20.81
CA THR A 19 0.34 29.22 -21.14
C THR A 19 0.93 30.44 -20.42
N ALA A 20 1.25 30.28 -19.13
CA ALA A 20 1.91 31.33 -18.36
C ALA A 20 3.32 31.64 -18.90
N ARG A 21 4.08 30.61 -19.30
CA ARG A 21 5.41 30.78 -19.92
C ARG A 21 5.31 31.54 -21.25
N MET A 22 4.34 31.19 -22.10
CA MET A 22 4.09 31.84 -23.38
C MET A 22 3.72 33.31 -23.20
N PHE A 23 2.79 33.62 -22.29
CA PHE A 23 2.38 35.00 -21.99
C PHE A 23 3.55 35.87 -21.49
N VAL A 24 4.44 35.27 -20.70
CA VAL A 24 5.65 35.91 -20.19
C VAL A 24 6.70 36.12 -21.29
N SER A 25 6.78 35.24 -22.29
CA SER A 25 7.69 35.38 -23.44
C SER A 25 7.14 36.28 -24.55
N GLU A 26 5.81 36.41 -24.66
CA GLU A 26 5.10 37.21 -25.66
C GLU A 26 4.83 38.67 -25.24
N GLN A 27 5.49 39.19 -24.19
CA GLN A 27 5.53 40.64 -23.93
C GLN A 27 6.76 41.29 -24.58
N PRO A 28 6.69 41.76 -25.84
CA PRO A 28 7.58 42.80 -26.34
C PRO A 28 7.17 44.15 -25.72
N LEU A 29 8.16 44.91 -25.28
CA LEU A 29 8.04 46.26 -24.67
C LEU A 29 7.49 47.34 -25.64
N GLU A 30 7.00 46.98 -26.83
CA GLU A 30 6.96 47.86 -28.01
C GLU A 30 5.60 48.54 -28.28
N GLY A 31 4.62 48.38 -27.39
CA GLY A 31 3.24 48.86 -27.60
C GLY A 31 2.76 49.98 -26.68
N LEU A 32 3.57 50.45 -25.73
CA LEU A 32 3.07 51.19 -24.55
C LEU A 32 3.29 52.72 -24.57
N GLU A 33 3.83 53.30 -25.65
CA GLU A 33 4.24 54.71 -25.66
C GLU A 33 3.14 55.71 -26.06
N LYS A 34 1.98 55.28 -26.55
CA LYS A 34 1.07 56.20 -27.25
C LYS A 34 -0.02 56.86 -26.42
N PHE A 35 -0.11 56.60 -25.11
CA PHE A 35 -1.21 57.13 -24.31
C PHE A 35 -0.77 57.55 -22.90
N TYR A 36 -0.63 58.88 -22.75
CA TYR A 36 -0.78 59.71 -21.55
C TYR A 36 0.47 60.24 -20.81
N GLN A 37 0.48 61.57 -20.67
CA GLN A 37 1.32 62.37 -19.76
C GLN A 37 0.60 62.57 -18.40
N GLU A 38 1.40 62.43 -17.33
CA GLU A 38 1.24 62.91 -15.93
C GLU A 38 0.13 62.31 -15.02
N PRO A 39 0.23 62.40 -13.66
CA PRO A 39 1.41 62.54 -12.77
C PRO A 39 1.49 61.42 -11.69
N ARG A 40 2.66 60.79 -11.59
CA ARG A 40 3.20 60.05 -10.43
C ARG A 40 2.27 59.02 -9.73
N GLU A 41 1.85 58.02 -10.48
CA GLU A 41 1.70 56.64 -9.99
C GLU A 41 2.36 55.72 -11.03
N LEU A 42 3.06 54.67 -10.58
CA LEU A 42 3.87 53.74 -11.40
C LEU A 42 3.41 53.61 -12.86
N SER A 43 4.35 53.81 -13.81
CA SER A 43 4.13 53.73 -15.25
C SER A 43 3.40 52.43 -15.60
N PRO A 44 2.44 52.44 -16.55
CA PRO A 44 1.79 51.20 -16.99
C PRO A 44 2.78 50.14 -17.50
N GLY A 45 3.99 50.54 -17.91
CA GLY A 45 5.11 49.62 -18.17
C GLY A 45 5.70 49.00 -16.89
N GLU A 46 5.87 49.77 -15.81
CA GLU A 46 6.31 49.27 -14.50
C GLU A 46 5.25 48.35 -13.88
N ARG A 47 3.96 48.65 -14.05
CA ARG A 47 2.85 47.77 -13.61
C ARG A 47 2.85 46.44 -14.37
N ALA A 48 2.98 46.48 -15.70
CA ALA A 48 3.08 45.27 -16.52
C ALA A 48 4.31 44.43 -16.16
N GLN A 49 5.45 45.07 -15.95
CA GLN A 49 6.69 44.40 -15.57
C GLN A 49 6.59 43.75 -14.17
N ASN A 50 5.96 44.42 -13.21
CA ASN A 50 5.66 43.86 -11.89
C ASN A 50 4.71 42.65 -11.96
N VAL A 51 3.67 42.71 -12.80
CA VAL A 51 2.76 41.57 -13.04
C VAL A 51 3.51 40.41 -13.68
N THR A 52 4.39 40.67 -14.64
CA THR A 52 5.20 39.63 -15.30
C THR A 52 6.22 39.01 -14.35
N GLN A 53 6.84 39.80 -13.46
CA GLN A 53 7.71 39.27 -12.41
C GLN A 53 6.94 38.44 -11.38
N LEU A 54 5.74 38.89 -10.97
CA LEU A 54 4.86 38.16 -10.06
C LEU A 54 4.40 36.84 -10.69
N LEU A 55 3.99 36.85 -11.97
CA LEU A 55 3.59 35.64 -12.70
C LEU A 55 4.75 34.66 -12.86
N LYS A 56 5.96 35.13 -13.20
CA LYS A 56 7.16 34.28 -13.24
C LYS A 56 7.41 33.60 -11.89
N ARG A 57 7.34 34.38 -10.80
CA ARG A 57 7.54 33.87 -9.45
C ARG A 57 6.46 32.84 -9.08
N GLN A 58 5.19 33.16 -9.28
CA GLN A 58 4.06 32.26 -9.01
C GLN A 58 4.15 30.97 -9.85
N THR A 59 4.53 31.07 -11.12
CA THR A 59 4.75 29.90 -12.00
C THR A 59 5.89 29.03 -11.50
N GLY A 60 6.98 29.64 -11.01
CA GLY A 60 8.09 28.93 -10.38
C GLY A 60 7.68 28.21 -9.09
N GLU A 61 6.94 28.89 -8.22
CA GLU A 61 6.40 28.31 -6.98
C GLU A 61 5.47 27.12 -7.26
N VAL A 62 4.54 27.26 -8.21
CA VAL A 62 3.64 26.17 -8.63
C VAL A 62 4.42 24.98 -9.18
N LYS A 63 5.47 25.23 -9.98
CA LYS A 63 6.32 24.16 -10.50
C LYS A 63 7.05 23.42 -9.37
N THR A 64 7.63 24.14 -8.42
CA THR A 64 8.31 23.53 -7.28
C THR A 64 7.37 22.70 -6.41
N GLU A 65 6.17 23.21 -6.12
CA GLU A 65 5.17 22.44 -5.36
C GLU A 65 4.64 21.23 -6.16
N TRP A 66 4.53 21.35 -7.50
CA TRP A 66 4.19 20.22 -8.36
C TRP A 66 5.26 19.12 -8.33
N ASP A 67 6.54 19.48 -8.44
CA ASP A 67 7.65 18.53 -8.40
C ASP A 67 7.71 17.83 -7.03
N LYS A 68 7.51 18.57 -5.94
CA LYS A 68 7.43 18.04 -4.57
C LYS A 68 6.24 17.10 -4.39
N LEU A 69 5.06 17.47 -4.89
CA LEU A 69 3.87 16.63 -4.83
C LEU A 69 4.07 15.33 -5.60
N ASN A 70 4.72 15.41 -6.78
CA ASN A 70 5.01 14.24 -7.60
C ASN A 70 5.99 13.29 -6.90
N LEU A 71 7.05 13.82 -6.28
CA LEU A 71 7.98 13.04 -5.45
C LEU A 71 7.26 12.35 -4.29
N GLN A 72 6.48 13.11 -3.52
CA GLN A 72 5.69 12.55 -2.41
C GLN A 72 4.71 11.47 -2.92
N SER A 73 4.06 11.69 -4.06
CA SER A 73 3.17 10.69 -4.64
C SER A 73 3.89 9.40 -5.03
N ALA A 74 5.16 9.49 -5.47
CA ALA A 74 5.97 8.31 -5.78
C ALA A 74 6.31 7.53 -4.50
N ASP A 75 6.73 8.22 -3.43
CA ASP A 75 7.02 7.61 -2.14
C ASP A 75 5.78 6.93 -1.53
N TRP A 76 4.63 7.59 -1.59
CA TRP A 76 3.36 7.02 -1.15
C TRP A 76 2.96 5.79 -1.96
N GLN A 77 3.16 5.81 -3.28
CA GLN A 77 2.91 4.63 -4.11
C GLN A 77 3.79 3.47 -3.68
N LYS A 78 5.10 3.72 -3.50
CA LYS A 78 6.04 2.68 -3.07
C LYS A 78 5.62 2.05 -1.74
N LYS A 79 5.21 2.87 -0.76
CA LYS A 79 4.68 2.39 0.53
C LYS A 79 3.43 1.52 0.37
N ILE A 80 2.52 1.89 -0.53
CA ILE A 80 1.31 1.11 -0.81
C ILE A 80 1.68 -0.23 -1.46
N ASP A 81 2.60 -0.22 -2.42
CA ASP A 81 3.03 -1.43 -3.12
C ASP A 81 3.72 -2.41 -2.15
N GLU A 82 4.61 -1.92 -1.27
CA GLU A 82 5.24 -2.72 -0.21
C GLU A 82 4.21 -3.28 0.79
N ALA A 83 3.21 -2.50 1.17
CA ALA A 83 2.15 -2.96 2.07
C ALA A 83 1.26 -4.03 1.41
N LEU A 84 1.02 -3.90 0.10
CA LEU A 84 0.26 -4.88 -0.68
C LEU A 84 1.01 -6.21 -0.78
N GLU A 85 2.32 -6.17 -1.09
CA GLU A 85 3.17 -7.36 -1.19
C GLU A 85 3.17 -8.14 0.14
N ARG A 86 3.41 -7.46 1.26
CA ARG A 86 3.34 -8.10 2.59
C ARG A 86 1.96 -8.68 2.90
N LEU A 87 0.89 -8.05 2.41
CA LEU A 87 -0.47 -8.51 2.67
C LEU A 87 -0.75 -9.77 1.86
N GLN A 88 -0.23 -9.84 0.64
CA GLN A 88 -0.29 -11.04 -0.20
C GLN A 88 0.49 -12.19 0.45
N GLU A 89 1.72 -11.95 0.92
CA GLU A 89 2.51 -12.96 1.64
C GLU A 89 1.77 -13.49 2.88
N LEU A 90 1.14 -12.59 3.65
CA LEU A 90 0.32 -12.98 4.80
C LEU A 90 -0.86 -13.85 4.36
N HIS A 91 -1.57 -13.46 3.31
CA HIS A 91 -2.71 -14.24 2.80
C HIS A 91 -2.29 -15.61 2.30
N GLU A 92 -1.18 -15.72 1.57
CA GLU A 92 -0.64 -17.00 1.11
C GLU A 92 -0.24 -17.90 2.29
N ALA A 93 0.42 -17.36 3.31
CA ALA A 93 0.77 -18.11 4.52
C ALA A 93 -0.47 -18.58 5.28
N MET A 94 -1.52 -17.76 5.34
CA MET A 94 -2.80 -18.13 5.96
C MET A 94 -3.50 -19.25 5.17
N ASP A 95 -3.50 -19.18 3.83
CA ASP A 95 -4.14 -20.18 2.97
C ASP A 95 -3.41 -21.53 3.03
N ASP A 96 -2.08 -21.52 3.00
CA ASP A 96 -1.25 -22.73 3.17
C ASP A 96 -1.46 -23.37 4.55
N LEU A 97 -1.47 -22.55 5.61
CA LEU A 97 -1.75 -23.04 6.96
C LEU A 97 -3.17 -23.60 7.08
N ASP A 98 -4.17 -22.93 6.52
CA ASP A 98 -5.57 -23.39 6.53
C ASP A 98 -5.73 -24.76 5.89
N LEU A 99 -5.12 -24.96 4.72
CA LEU A 99 -5.12 -26.25 4.02
C LEU A 99 -4.48 -27.35 4.87
N LYS A 100 -3.31 -27.09 5.45
CA LYS A 100 -2.58 -28.05 6.29
C LYS A 100 -3.33 -28.37 7.58
N LEU A 101 -3.91 -27.35 8.23
CA LEU A 101 -4.76 -27.52 9.41
C LEU A 101 -5.97 -28.38 9.08
N HIS A 102 -6.64 -28.13 7.95
CA HIS A 102 -7.80 -28.92 7.54
C HIS A 102 -7.47 -30.40 7.31
N GLN A 103 -6.32 -30.69 6.71
CA GLN A 103 -5.82 -32.06 6.55
C GLN A 103 -5.56 -32.71 7.91
N ALA A 104 -4.85 -32.00 8.80
CA ALA A 104 -4.53 -32.50 10.13
C ALA A 104 -5.80 -32.73 10.99
N GLU A 105 -6.80 -31.86 10.89
CA GLU A 105 -8.09 -32.01 11.56
C GLU A 105 -8.89 -33.20 11.04
N THR A 106 -8.84 -33.44 9.73
CA THR A 106 -9.53 -34.59 9.11
C THR A 106 -8.93 -35.91 9.60
N VAL A 107 -7.60 -35.99 9.64
CA VAL A 107 -6.91 -37.16 10.20
C VAL A 107 -7.26 -37.33 11.67
N HIS A 108 -7.20 -36.26 12.47
CA HIS A 108 -7.55 -36.30 13.89
C HIS A 108 -8.99 -36.79 14.14
N ARG A 109 -9.96 -36.30 13.35
CA ARG A 109 -11.39 -36.72 13.44
C ARG A 109 -11.63 -38.16 13.01
N SER A 110 -10.75 -38.73 12.20
CA SER A 110 -10.87 -40.12 11.73
C SER A 110 -10.46 -41.16 12.79
N TRP A 111 -9.81 -40.72 13.87
CA TRP A 111 -9.31 -41.63 14.90
C TRP A 111 -10.44 -42.14 15.79
N GLN A 112 -10.41 -43.45 16.03
CA GLN A 112 -11.33 -44.13 16.94
C GLN A 112 -10.73 -44.19 18.36
N PRO A 113 -11.57 -44.20 19.42
CA PRO A 113 -11.10 -44.47 20.76
C PRO A 113 -10.35 -45.81 20.84
N VAL A 114 -9.31 -45.88 21.66
CA VAL A 114 -8.48 -47.10 21.80
C VAL A 114 -9.31 -48.33 22.19
N GLY A 115 -10.43 -48.14 22.89
CA GLY A 115 -11.36 -49.22 23.26
C GLY A 115 -12.12 -49.84 22.08
N ASP A 116 -12.24 -49.14 20.95
CA ASP A 116 -12.93 -49.61 19.74
C ASP A 116 -11.94 -50.18 18.69
N LEU A 117 -10.64 -50.05 18.94
CA LEU A 117 -9.59 -50.57 18.06
C LEU A 117 -9.40 -52.06 18.27
N LEU A 118 -9.33 -52.81 17.18
CA LEU A 118 -8.98 -54.22 17.23
C LEU A 118 -7.48 -54.37 17.50
N ILE A 119 -7.11 -55.36 18.32
CA ILE A 119 -5.73 -55.57 18.80
C ILE A 119 -4.75 -55.77 17.63
N ASP A 120 -5.17 -56.43 16.57
CA ASP A 120 -4.44 -56.65 15.32
C ASP A 120 -4.22 -55.38 14.49
N THR A 121 -5.02 -54.33 14.71
CA THR A 121 -4.90 -53.03 14.03
C THR A 121 -4.16 -51.96 14.84
N LEU A 122 -3.86 -52.22 16.12
CA LEU A 122 -3.22 -51.23 17.02
C LEU A 122 -1.85 -50.77 16.51
N GLN A 123 -1.05 -51.68 15.95
CA GLN A 123 0.28 -51.35 15.44
C GLN A 123 0.21 -50.38 14.25
N ASP A 124 -0.75 -50.57 13.35
CA ASP A 124 -1.00 -49.69 12.20
C ASP A 124 -1.45 -48.29 12.65
N HIS A 125 -2.30 -48.21 13.68
CA HIS A 125 -2.72 -46.94 14.27
C HIS A 125 -1.56 -46.21 14.95
N LEU A 126 -0.67 -46.93 15.66
CA LEU A 126 0.54 -46.34 16.25
C LEU A 126 1.50 -45.79 15.19
N GLU A 127 1.59 -46.45 14.04
CA GLU A 127 2.42 -45.97 12.92
C GLU A 127 1.82 -44.70 12.29
N LYS A 128 0.50 -44.68 12.07
CA LYS A 128 -0.23 -43.47 11.63
C LYS A 128 -0.07 -42.30 12.59
N LEU A 129 -0.09 -42.56 13.91
CA LEU A 129 0.15 -41.54 14.92
C LEU A 129 1.55 -40.92 14.83
N LYS A 130 2.57 -41.74 14.57
CA LYS A 130 3.96 -41.25 14.38
C LYS A 130 4.09 -40.39 13.13
N VAL A 131 3.47 -40.80 12.03
CA VAL A 131 3.44 -40.03 10.78
C VAL A 131 2.73 -38.69 11.02
N TYR A 132 1.58 -38.72 11.66
CA TYR A 132 0.82 -37.52 12.00
C TYR A 132 1.61 -36.55 12.90
N GLN A 133 2.33 -37.06 13.89
CA GLN A 133 3.19 -36.23 14.74
C GLN A 133 4.33 -35.57 13.94
N ALA A 134 4.88 -36.26 12.95
CA ALA A 134 5.86 -35.70 12.03
C ALA A 134 5.25 -34.64 11.09
N GLU A 135 4.00 -34.80 10.67
CA GLU A 135 3.26 -33.84 9.84
C GLU A 135 2.83 -32.59 10.63
N ILE A 136 2.51 -32.71 11.93
CA ILE A 136 2.17 -31.57 12.80
C ILE A 136 3.37 -30.70 13.12
N ALA A 137 4.57 -31.27 13.25
CA ALA A 137 5.77 -30.52 13.60
C ALA A 137 6.00 -29.25 12.75
N PRO A 138 5.96 -29.31 11.40
CA PRO A 138 6.12 -28.12 10.55
C PRO A 138 4.93 -27.15 10.60
N LEU A 139 3.72 -27.57 11.04
CA LEU A 139 2.61 -26.63 11.19
C LEU A 139 2.91 -25.56 12.24
N LYS A 140 3.66 -25.91 13.30
CA LYS A 140 4.10 -24.92 14.29
C LYS A 140 4.94 -23.81 13.67
N GLU A 141 5.83 -24.15 12.74
CA GLU A 141 6.65 -23.18 12.03
C GLU A 141 5.80 -22.32 11.10
N ASN A 142 4.81 -22.91 10.41
CA ASN A 142 3.89 -22.15 9.56
C ASN A 142 3.04 -21.16 10.37
N VAL A 143 2.57 -21.56 11.56
CA VAL A 143 1.83 -20.69 12.49
C VAL A 143 2.72 -19.55 12.97
N ASN A 144 3.98 -19.83 13.33
CA ASN A 144 4.93 -18.79 13.72
C ASN A 144 5.20 -17.81 12.57
N ASN A 145 5.45 -18.32 11.35
CA ASN A 145 5.67 -17.50 10.16
C ASN A 145 4.47 -16.59 9.87
N MET A 146 3.24 -17.14 9.89
CA MET A 146 2.01 -16.36 9.72
C MET A 146 1.87 -15.27 10.80
N ASN A 147 2.14 -15.61 12.06
CA ASN A 147 2.07 -14.65 13.17
C ASN A 147 3.15 -13.56 13.05
N ASP A 148 4.36 -13.90 12.61
CA ASP A 148 5.44 -12.96 12.36
C ASP A 148 5.07 -11.99 11.23
N LEU A 149 4.51 -12.49 10.12
CA LEU A 149 3.97 -11.66 9.03
C LEU A 149 2.85 -10.74 9.53
N ALA A 150 1.92 -11.24 10.37
CA ALA A 150 0.89 -10.42 10.98
C ALA A 150 1.47 -9.33 11.92
N HIS A 151 2.51 -9.65 12.67
CA HIS A 151 3.20 -8.69 13.55
C HIS A 151 3.84 -7.53 12.78
N GLN A 152 4.30 -7.74 11.54
CA GLN A 152 4.82 -6.66 10.69
C GLN A 152 3.78 -5.59 10.37
N PHE A 153 2.49 -5.92 10.37
CA PHE A 153 1.42 -4.95 10.20
C PHE A 153 1.13 -4.18 11.48
N THR A 154 1.27 -4.81 12.65
CA THR A 154 1.12 -4.14 13.95
C THR A 154 2.24 -3.12 14.21
N THR A 155 3.43 -3.37 13.67
CA THR A 155 4.57 -2.41 13.74
C THR A 155 4.50 -1.34 12.66
N SER A 156 3.76 -1.58 11.58
CA SER A 156 3.49 -0.60 10.54
C SER A 156 2.31 0.30 10.94
N GLU A 157 2.23 1.53 10.40
CA GLU A 157 1.07 2.43 10.60
C GLU A 157 -0.20 1.96 9.85
N ILE A 158 -0.20 0.73 9.31
CA ILE A 158 -1.26 0.18 8.46
C ILE A 158 -1.96 -0.96 9.22
N PRO A 159 -3.14 -0.72 9.79
CA PRO A 159 -3.86 -1.76 10.53
C PRO A 159 -4.39 -2.83 9.58
N LEU A 160 -4.36 -4.08 10.04
CA LEU A 160 -5.04 -5.18 9.36
C LEU A 160 -6.56 -5.00 9.40
N SER A 161 -7.24 -5.52 8.38
CA SER A 161 -8.70 -5.52 8.35
C SER A 161 -9.28 -6.42 9.45
N PRO A 162 -10.47 -6.13 10.00
CA PRO A 162 -11.13 -7.00 10.98
C PRO A 162 -11.35 -8.43 10.46
N TYR A 163 -11.58 -8.58 9.14
CA TYR A 163 -11.72 -9.88 8.50
C TYR A 163 -10.41 -10.69 8.59
N THR A 164 -9.27 -10.07 8.26
CA THR A 164 -7.95 -10.72 8.33
C THR A 164 -7.61 -11.11 9.77
N LEU A 165 -7.92 -10.24 10.74
CA LEU A 165 -7.70 -10.50 12.17
C LEU A 165 -8.53 -11.69 12.67
N ASN A 166 -9.83 -11.72 12.38
CA ASN A 166 -10.69 -12.84 12.77
C ASN A 166 -10.18 -14.17 12.19
N ARG A 167 -9.69 -14.14 10.95
CA ARG A 167 -9.14 -15.34 10.29
C ARG A 167 -7.81 -15.78 10.91
N LEU A 168 -6.95 -14.85 11.32
CA LEU A 168 -5.74 -15.17 12.09
C LEU A 168 -6.07 -15.80 13.45
N GLU A 169 -7.09 -15.29 14.14
CA GLU A 169 -7.56 -15.84 15.41
C GLU A 169 -8.14 -17.24 15.23
N ASP A 170 -8.93 -17.48 14.18
CA ASP A 170 -9.47 -18.81 13.84
C ASP A 170 -8.36 -19.83 13.60
N LEU A 171 -7.39 -19.51 12.73
CA LEU A 171 -6.27 -20.42 12.42
C LEU A 171 -5.41 -20.73 13.65
N ASN A 172 -5.10 -19.71 14.47
CA ASN A 172 -4.39 -19.91 15.73
C ASN A 172 -5.22 -20.73 16.74
N GLY A 173 -6.54 -20.56 16.76
CA GLY A 173 -7.45 -21.33 17.61
C GLY A 173 -7.49 -22.80 17.21
N ARG A 174 -7.62 -23.07 15.91
CA ARG A 174 -7.60 -24.43 15.34
C ARG A 174 -6.28 -25.13 15.59
N TRP A 175 -5.16 -24.43 15.38
CA TRP A 175 -3.84 -24.95 15.73
C TRP A 175 -3.75 -25.37 17.21
N LYS A 176 -4.20 -24.52 18.14
CA LYS A 176 -4.19 -24.84 19.58
C LYS A 176 -5.00 -26.08 19.96
N LEU A 177 -6.01 -26.45 19.17
CA LEU A 177 -6.80 -27.67 19.39
C LEU A 177 -6.08 -28.94 18.90
N LEU A 178 -5.07 -28.78 18.02
CA LEU A 178 -4.27 -29.89 17.47
C LEU A 178 -2.96 -30.13 18.22
N GLN A 179 -2.55 -29.20 19.10
CA GLN A 179 -1.37 -29.35 19.97
C GLN A 179 -1.66 -30.27 21.15
#